data_AF-C0ZU70-F1
#
_entry.id   AF-C0ZU70-F1
#
_cell.length_a   1.000
_cell.length_b   1.000
_cell.length_c   1.000
_cell.angle_alpha   90.00
_cell.angle_beta   90.00
_cell.angle_gamma   90.00
#
_symmetry.space_group_name_H-M   'P 1'
#
loop_
_entity.id
_entity.type
_entity.pdbx_description
1 polymer ?
#
loop_
_entity_poly.entity_id
_entity_poly.type
_entity_poly.pdbx_seq_one_letter_code
_entity_poly.pdbx_strand_id
1 'polypeptide(L)'
;MGRARRPPSRHRIQDFSPLRRGELTLAFEGLEMAAEPGLTLTIYTAEPGSPSAERMQLLASLAASENADSAPHVSERSLTDG
;
A
#
# COMPACT_ATOMS: atom_id res chain seq x y z
N MET A 1 59.52 -12.29 -4.47
CA MET A 1 58.45 -13.13 -5.05
C MET A 1 57.38 -13.32 -3.97
N GLY A 2 56.09 -13.04 -4.10
CA GLY A 2 55.26 -12.37 -5.10
C GLY A 2 54.09 -11.70 -4.36
N ARG A 3 53.66 -10.52 -4.80
CA ARG A 3 52.50 -9.83 -4.21
C ARG A 3 51.24 -10.40 -4.86
N ALA A 4 50.40 -11.06 -4.07
CA ALA A 4 49.11 -11.57 -4.53
C ALA A 4 48.28 -10.41 -5.09
N ARG A 5 47.99 -10.46 -6.40
CA ARG A 5 47.10 -9.52 -7.06
C ARG A 5 45.67 -9.88 -6.68
N ARG A 6 45.07 -9.04 -5.83
CA ARG A 6 43.64 -9.09 -5.48
C ARG A 6 42.82 -8.84 -6.77
N PRO A 7 41.84 -9.68 -7.13
CA PRO A 7 41.04 -9.46 -8.32
C PRO A 7 40.14 -8.22 -8.16
N PRO A 8 39.81 -7.48 -9.23
CA PRO A 8 38.89 -6.35 -9.15
C PRO A 8 37.47 -6.86 -8.87
N SER A 9 36.86 -6.36 -7.80
CA SER A 9 35.47 -6.65 -7.45
C SER A 9 34.55 -6.25 -8.60
N ARG A 10 33.87 -7.23 -9.17
CA ARG A 10 32.84 -7.06 -10.22
C ARG A 10 31.73 -6.16 -9.68
N HIS A 11 31.39 -5.13 -10.46
CA HIS A 11 30.32 -4.15 -10.19
C HIS A 11 29.09 -4.79 -9.55
N ARG A 12 28.69 -4.32 -8.37
CA ARG A 12 27.30 -4.43 -7.92
C ARG A 12 26.73 -3.02 -7.91
N ILE A 13 26.19 -2.61 -9.05
CA ILE A 13 25.27 -1.46 -9.09
C ILE A 13 24.08 -1.92 -8.27
N GLN A 14 23.95 -1.39 -7.06
CA GLN A 14 22.71 -1.50 -6.33
C GLN A 14 21.87 -0.30 -6.75
N ASP A 15 21.16 -0.46 -7.86
CA ASP A 15 20.11 0.48 -8.25
C ASP A 15 19.01 0.38 -7.20
N PHE A 16 19.12 1.19 -6.14
CA PHE A 16 18.05 1.36 -5.21
C PHE A 16 17.07 2.37 -5.81
N SER A 17 15.98 1.86 -6.38
CA SER A 17 14.86 2.71 -6.81
C SER A 17 14.43 3.60 -5.63
N PRO A 18 14.35 4.92 -5.81
CA PRO A 18 13.90 5.79 -4.74
C PRO A 18 12.39 5.60 -4.53
N LEU A 19 12.01 4.82 -3.52
CA LEU A 19 10.68 4.91 -2.89
C LEU A 19 10.61 6.23 -2.09
N ARG A 20 10.74 7.37 -2.76
CA ARG A 20 10.74 8.68 -2.10
C ARG A 20 9.72 9.59 -2.75
N ARG A 21 8.55 9.66 -2.10
CA ARG A 21 7.49 10.66 -2.25
C ARG A 21 6.55 10.41 -3.43
N GLY A 22 5.65 9.44 -3.24
CA GLY A 22 4.41 9.32 -4.01
C GLY A 22 3.42 10.39 -3.55
N GLU A 23 3.53 11.60 -4.08
CA GLU A 23 2.58 12.67 -3.80
C GLU A 23 1.18 12.30 -4.33
N LEU A 24 0.17 12.52 -3.47
CA LEU A 24 -1.24 12.36 -3.79
C LEU A 24 -1.93 13.70 -3.54
N THR A 25 -2.52 14.26 -4.59
CA THR A 25 -3.44 15.38 -4.49
C THR A 25 -4.85 14.81 -4.52
N LEU A 26 -5.57 14.99 -3.41
CA LEU A 26 -6.93 14.50 -3.24
C LEU A 26 -7.85 15.67 -2.87
N ALA A 27 -9.01 15.73 -3.51
CA ALA A 27 -10.15 16.49 -3.03
C ALA A 27 -10.62 15.90 -1.70
N PHE A 28 -11.17 16.75 -0.84
CA PHE A 28 -11.69 16.39 0.47
C PHE A 28 -13.14 16.86 0.57
N GLU A 29 -14.03 15.97 1.01
CA GLU A 29 -15.43 16.28 1.25
C GLU A 29 -15.87 15.64 2.58
N GLY A 30 -16.52 16.42 3.43
CA GLY A 30 -17.11 15.96 4.68
C GLY A 30 -18.63 16.03 4.60
N LEU A 31 -19.31 14.93 4.91
CA LEU A 31 -20.76 14.79 4.85
C LEU A 31 -21.30 14.36 6.21
N GLU A 32 -22.27 15.10 6.77
CA GLU A 32 -22.94 14.64 7.99
C GLU A 32 -23.85 13.44 7.69
N MET A 33 -23.76 12.42 8.54
CA MET A 33 -24.59 11.22 8.38
C MET A 33 -25.98 11.46 8.94
N ALA A 34 -26.98 11.48 8.04
CA ALA A 34 -28.38 11.67 8.43
C ALA A 34 -28.92 10.57 9.36
N ALA A 35 -28.40 9.34 9.24
CA ALA A 35 -28.80 8.21 10.07
C ALA A 35 -28.23 8.29 11.50
N GLU A 36 -27.10 8.97 11.68
CA GLU A 36 -26.36 9.03 12.94
C GLU A 36 -25.84 10.46 13.17
N PRO A 37 -26.69 11.35 13.73
CA PRO A 37 -26.33 12.74 13.97
C PRO A 37 -25.06 12.88 14.82
N GLY A 38 -24.12 13.71 14.36
CA GLY A 38 -22.82 13.90 15.00
C GLY A 38 -21.70 13.02 14.43
N LEU A 39 -22.01 12.07 13.53
CA LEU A 39 -21.01 11.41 12.72
C LEU A 39 -20.83 12.12 11.36
N THR A 40 -19.57 12.19 10.92
CA THR A 40 -19.19 12.76 9.62
C THR A 40 -18.51 11.69 8.77
N LEU A 41 -19.03 11.46 7.57
CA LEU A 41 -18.35 10.69 6.53
C LEU A 41 -17.37 11.60 5.80
N THR A 42 -16.11 11.19 5.78
CA THR A 42 -15.05 11.90 5.08
C THR A 42 -14.67 11.14 3.81
N ILE A 43 -14.71 11.83 2.68
CA ILE A 43 -14.37 11.29 1.36
C ILE A 43 -13.11 12.00 0.86
N TYR A 44 -12.14 11.19 0.41
CA TYR A 44 -10.96 11.67 -0.29
C TYR A 44 -10.94 11.11 -1.71
N THR A 45 -10.79 11.98 -2.70
CA THR A 45 -10.91 11.61 -4.12
C THR A 45 -9.80 12.22 -4.95
N ALA A 46 -9.10 11.41 -5.74
CA ALA A 46 -8.16 11.92 -6.71
C ALA A 46 -8.91 12.46 -7.95
N GLU A 47 -8.40 13.53 -8.55
CA GLU A 47 -8.96 14.03 -9.82
C GLU A 47 -8.85 12.94 -10.90
N PRO A 48 -9.93 12.62 -11.64
CA PRO A 48 -9.90 11.60 -12.69
C PRO A 48 -8.85 11.90 -13.77
N GLY A 49 -8.12 10.87 -14.21
CA GLY A 49 -7.04 11.03 -15.20
C GLY A 49 -5.80 11.75 -14.68
N SER A 50 -5.76 12.13 -13.39
CA SER A 50 -4.55 12.69 -12.79
C SER A 50 -3.53 11.60 -12.44
N PRO A 51 -2.24 11.97 -12.34
CA PRO A 51 -1.21 11.08 -11.80
C PRO A 51 -1.52 10.57 -10.38
N SER A 52 -2.32 11.30 -9.59
CA SER A 52 -2.74 10.85 -8.27
C SER A 52 -3.80 9.74 -8.33
N ALA A 53 -4.69 9.76 -9.33
CA ALA A 53 -5.66 8.70 -9.54
C ALA A 53 -4.97 7.37 -9.93
N GLU A 54 -3.99 7.42 -10.82
CA GLU A 54 -3.20 6.24 -11.20
C GLU A 54 -2.44 5.66 -10.00
N ARG A 55 -1.83 6.52 -9.17
CA ARG A 55 -1.15 6.08 -7.94
C ARG A 55 -2.12 5.50 -6.92
N MET A 56 -3.30 6.08 -6.76
CA MET A 56 -4.33 5.56 -5.85
C MET A 56 -4.81 4.17 -6.30
N GLN A 57 -4.95 3.93 -7.62
CA GLN A 57 -5.26 2.60 -8.15
C GLN A 57 -4.15 1.58 -7.90
N LEU A 58 -2.89 1.97 -8.08
CA LEU A 58 -1.75 1.10 -7.75
C LEU A 58 -1.74 0.72 -6.26
N LEU A 59 -1.96 1.70 -5.37
CA LEU A 59 -2.06 1.45 -3.92
C LEU A 59 -3.25 0.54 -3.59
N ALA A 60 -4.40 0.73 -4.24
CA ALA A 60 -5.57 -0.13 -4.05
C ALA A 60 -5.29 -1.57 -4.47
N SER A 61 -4.58 -1.79 -5.59
CA SER A 61 -4.19 -3.13 -6.03
C SER A 61 -3.23 -3.82 -5.06
N LEU A 62 -2.31 -3.06 -4.46
CA LEU A 62 -1.38 -3.58 -3.45
C LEU A 62 -2.14 -3.96 -2.18
N ALA A 63 -2.97 -3.06 -1.66
CA ALA A 63 -3.80 -3.32 -0.48
C ALA A 63 -4.76 -4.50 -0.67
N ALA A 64 -5.34 -4.66 -1.86
CA ALA A 64 -6.17 -5.82 -2.18
C ALA A 64 -5.40 -7.15 -2.10
N SER A 65 -4.13 -7.14 -2.51
CA SER A 65 -3.26 -8.32 -2.42
C SER A 65 -2.90 -8.64 -0.95
N GLU A 66 -2.62 -7.63 -0.13
CA GLU A 66 -2.38 -7.79 1.32
C GLU A 66 -3.61 -8.29 2.09
N ASN A 67 -4.80 -7.79 1.73
CA ASN A 67 -6.06 -8.23 2.31
C ASN A 67 -6.45 -9.65 1.91
N ALA A 68 -6.08 -10.09 0.69
CA ALA A 68 -6.31 -11.48 0.27
C ALA A 68 -5.48 -12.47 1.09
N ASP A 69 -4.27 -12.08 1.50
CA ASP A 69 -3.40 -12.86 2.38
C ASP A 69 -3.88 -12.80 3.85
N SER A 70 -4.49 -11.68 4.24
CA SER A 70 -5.07 -11.46 5.58
C SER A 70 -6.53 -11.91 5.69
N ALA A 71 -7.09 -12.56 4.66
CA ALA A 71 -8.45 -13.06 4.69
C ALA A 71 -8.61 -13.90 5.96
N PRO A 72 -9.63 -13.66 6.80
CA PRO A 72 -9.76 -14.37 8.05
C PRO A 72 -9.79 -15.85 7.71
N HIS A 73 -8.74 -16.58 8.14
CA HIS A 73 -8.89 -17.98 8.45
C HIS A 73 -10.04 -18.02 9.44
N VAL A 74 -11.25 -18.27 8.94
CA VAL A 74 -12.38 -18.67 9.75
C VAL A 74 -11.92 -19.98 10.36
N SER A 75 -11.18 -19.86 11.46
CA SER A 75 -10.97 -20.93 12.39
C SER A 75 -12.35 -21.14 12.94
N GLU A 76 -13.08 -21.99 12.24
CA GLU A 76 -14.27 -22.69 12.67
C GLU A 76 -13.86 -23.35 13.98
N ARG A 77 -13.90 -22.55 15.06
CA ARG A 77 -13.81 -23.04 16.42
C ARG A 77 -15.01 -23.95 16.49
N SER A 78 -14.75 -25.23 16.26
CA SER A 78 -15.66 -26.33 16.51
C SER A 78 -16.27 -26.01 17.86
N LEU A 79 -17.51 -25.54 17.79
CA LEU A 79 -18.48 -25.63 18.84
C LEU A 79 -18.68 -27.15 18.99
N THR A 80 -17.72 -27.79 19.65
CA THR A 80 -17.89 -29.18 20.08
C THR A 80 -18.88 -29.08 21.22
N ASP A 81 -20.13 -29.26 20.85
CA ASP A 81 -21.21 -29.64 21.74
C ASP A 81 -20.83 -30.98 22.40
N GLY A 82 -20.99 -31.05 23.72
CA GLY A 82 -20.62 -32.19 24.55
C GLY A 82 -20.52 -31.83 26.03
#